data_AF-A0A2M7B0D7-F1
#
_entry.id   AF-A0A2M7B0D7-F1
#
_cell.length_a   1.000
_cell.length_b   1.000
_cell.length_c   1.000
_cell.angle_alpha   90.00
_cell.angle_beta   90.00
_cell.angle_gamma   90.00
#
_symmetry.space_group_name_H-M   'P 1'
#
loop_
_entity.id
_entity.type
_entity.pdbx_description
1 polymer ?
#
loop_
_entity_poly.entity_id
_entity_poly.type
_entity_poly.pdbx_seq_one_letter_code
_entity_poly.pdbx_strand_id
1 'polypeptide(L)' 'MGMYRFRVGDYRVIFDVDKNNIVILRIGHRKKIYRV' A
#
# COMPACT_ATOMS: atom_id res chain seq x y z
N MET A 1 -1.90 8.03 12.73
CA MET A 1 -2.38 7.42 11.47
C MET A 1 -1.26 6.59 10.91
N GLY A 2 -1.50 5.30 10.72
CA GLY A 2 -0.46 4.28 10.56
C GLY A 2 -0.37 3.87 9.10
N MET A 3 0.82 4.01 8.49
CA MET A 3 1.00 3.62 7.10
C MET A 3 1.28 2.11 7.02
N TYR A 4 0.29 1.33 6.60
CA TYR A 4 0.40 -0.11 6.44
C TYR A 4 0.94 -0.46 5.05
N ARG A 5 1.82 -1.47 5.00
CA ARG A 5 2.37 -2.00 3.76
C ARG A 5 2.10 -3.50 3.70
N PHE A 6 1.20 -3.88 2.81
CA PHE A 6 0.84 -5.28 2.60
C PHE A 6 1.45 -5.83 1.31
N ARG A 7 1.91 -7.07 1.36
CA ARG A 7 2.54 -7.75 0.22
C ARG A 7 1.58 -8.77 -0.35
N VAL A 8 1.31 -8.66 -1.65
CA VAL A 8 0.51 -9.62 -2.40
C VAL A 8 1.35 -10.11 -3.58
N GLY A 9 2.01 -11.25 -3.40
CA GLY A 9 2.97 -11.77 -4.39
C GLY A 9 4.07 -10.75 -4.71
N ASP A 10 4.09 -10.26 -5.95
CA ASP A 10 5.02 -9.23 -6.42
C ASP A 10 4.49 -7.80 -6.34
N TYR A 11 3.29 -7.59 -5.81
CA TYR A 11 2.70 -6.27 -5.60
C TYR A 11 2.81 -5.81 -4.14
N ARG A 12 2.93 -4.51 -3.96
CA ARG A 12 2.81 -3.82 -2.66
C ARG A 12 1.56 -2.96 -2.68
N VAL A 13 0.77 -3.09 -1.62
CA VAL A 13 -0.38 -2.25 -1.32
C VAL A 13 -0.01 -1.39 -0.13
N ILE A 14 -0.08 -0.08 -0.30
CA ILE A 14 0.10 0.89 0.77
C ILE A 14 -1.27 1.45 1.10
N PHE A 15 -1.68 1.35 2.36
CA PHE A 15 -2.96 1.85 2.81
C PHE A 15 -2.87 2.42 4.22
N ASP A 16 -3.84 3.24 4.57
CA ASP A 16 -4.06 3.71 5.93
C ASP A 16 -5.41 3.15 6.42
N VAL A 17 -5.55 3.06 7.73
CA VAL A 17 -6.79 2.64 8.39
C VAL A 17 -7.31 3.80 9.21
N ASP A 18 -8.46 4.34 8.80
CA ASP A 18 -9.15 5.39 9.53
C ASP A 18 -10.49 4.88 10.04
N LYS A 19 -10.57 4.64 11.35
CA LYS A 19 -11.76 4.09 12.03
C LYS A 19 -12.22 2.77 11.39
N ASN A 20 -13.28 2.82 10.58
CA ASN A 20 -13.87 1.67 9.89
C ASN A 20 -13.58 1.67 8.38
N ASN A 21 -12.73 2.59 7.91
CA ASN A 21 -12.37 2.74 6.51
C ASN A 21 -10.93 2.29 6.27
N ILE A 22 -10.73 1.61 5.15
CA ILE A 22 -9.40 1.31 4.61
C ILE A 22 -9.19 2.22 3.40
N VAL A 23 -8.21 3.11 3.49
CA VAL A 23 -7.89 4.04 2.39
C VAL A 23 -6.66 3.52 1.67
N ILE A 24 -6.84 3.07 0.42
CA ILE A 24 -5.72 2.61 -0.41
C ILE A 24 -5.00 3.82 -0.97
N LEU A 25 -3.75 4.01 -0.56
CA LEU A 25 -2.91 5.12 -1.01
C LEU A 25 -2.20 4.78 -2.33
N ARG A 26 -1.64 3.58 -2.44
CA ARG A 26 -0.97 3.10 -3.67
C ARG A 26 -1.04 1.59 -3.82
N ILE A 27 -1.18 1.13 -5.05
CA ILE A 27 -0.95 -0.27 -5.44
C ILE A 27 0.09 -0.26 -6.55
N GLY A 28 1.14 -1.07 -6.39
CA GLY A 28 2.20 -1.12 -7.40
C GLY A 28 3.04 -2.38 -7.33
N HIS A 29 3.56 -2.81 -8.48
CA HIS A 29 4.51 -3.90 -8.55
C HIS A 29 5.81 -3.53 -7.80
N ARG A 30 6.44 -4.48 -7.11
CA ARG A 30 7.62 -4.28 -6.25
C ARG A 30 8.77 -3.54 -6.94
N LYS A 31 8.91 -3.77 -8.25
CA LYS A 31 9.96 -3.18 -9.10
C LYS A 31 9.66 -1.73 -9.53
N LYS A 32 8.38 -1.33 -9.53
CA LYS A 32 7.93 -0.01 -9.99
C LYS A 32 7.60 0.94 -8.83
N ILE A 33 7.27 0.43 -7.65
CA ILE A 33 6.78 1.26 -6.53
C ILE A 33 7.83 2.21 -5.93
N TYR A 34 9.12 2.01 -6.21
CA TYR A 34 10.22 2.87 -5.77
C TYR A 34 10.90 3.64 -6.90
N ARG A 35 10.47 3.46 -8.15
CA ARG A 35 10.99 4.26 -9.26
C ARG A 35 10.21 5.57 -9.31
N VAL A 36 10.78 6.56 -8.62
CA VAL A 36 10.57 7.98 -8.85
C VAL A 36 11.85 8.51 -9.47
#